data_AF-A3SPM6-F1
#
_entry.id   AF-A3SPM6-F1
#
_cell.length_a   1.000
_cell.length_b   1.000
_cell.length_c   1.000
_cell.angle_alpha   90.00
_cell.angle_beta   90.00
_cell.angle_gamma   90.00
#
_symmetry.space_group_name_H-M   'P 1'
#
loop_
_entity.id
_entity.type
_entity.pdbx_description
1 polymer ?
#
loop_
_entity_poly.entity_id
_entity_poly.type
_entity_poly.pdbx_seq_one_letter_code
_entity_poly.pdbx_strand_id
1 'polypeptide(L)'
;MPELSGQVADISPSSVMDEVTGQHYFRVTVEVTAEELGRLGDRELVPGMPVEAYVQTGERTVLSYLVKPFEEQLMQAFREE
;
A
#
# COMPACT_ATOMS: atom_id res chain seq x y z
N MET A 1 11.28 7.77 -15.35
CA MET A 1 10.34 6.75 -15.85
C MET A 1 8.93 7.22 -15.47
N PRO A 2 7.90 7.04 -16.31
CA PRO A 2 6.55 7.43 -15.93
C PRO A 2 6.13 6.64 -14.67
N GLU A 3 5.61 7.35 -13.68
CA GLU A 3 5.02 6.75 -12.49
C GLU A 3 3.61 6.28 -12.85
N LEU A 4 3.35 5.00 -12.60
CA LEU A 4 2.05 4.39 -12.81
C LEU A 4 1.31 4.29 -11.48
N SER A 5 0.04 4.67 -11.49
CA SER A 5 -0.85 4.44 -10.35
C SER A 5 -1.39 3.01 -10.41
N GLY A 6 -1.34 2.32 -9.27
CA GLY A 6 -1.87 0.97 -9.12
C GLY A 6 -2.57 0.80 -7.78
N GLN A 7 -3.41 -0.23 -7.68
CA GLN A 7 -4.11 -0.57 -6.44
C GLN A 7 -3.65 -1.93 -5.95
N VAL A 8 -3.49 -2.06 -4.63
CA VAL A 8 -3.18 -3.35 -4.01
C VAL A 8 -4.42 -4.23 -4.09
N ALA A 9 -4.34 -5.31 -4.86
CA ALA A 9 -5.43 -6.25 -5.04
C ALA A 9 -5.38 -7.39 -4.02
N ASP A 10 -4.18 -7.84 -3.65
CA ASP A 10 -3.99 -8.94 -2.70
C ASP A 10 -2.69 -8.79 -1.91
N ILE A 11 -2.71 -9.28 -0.66
CA ILE A 11 -1.54 -9.43 0.18
C ILE A 11 -1.51 -10.88 0.66
N SER A 12 -0.40 -11.56 0.37
CA SER A 12 -0.20 -12.95 0.77
C SER A 12 -0.33 -13.11 2.30
N PRO A 13 -1.10 -14.11 2.78
CA PRO A 13 -1.28 -14.35 4.20
C PRO A 13 -0.02 -14.90 4.89
N SER A 14 0.89 -15.49 4.11
CA SER A 14 2.18 -15.99 4.60
C SER A 14 3.31 -15.02 4.26
N SER A 15 4.23 -14.83 5.21
CA SER A 15 5.49 -14.13 4.97
C SER A 15 6.51 -15.05 4.29
N VAL A 16 7.42 -14.43 3.54
CA VAL A 16 8.59 -15.06 2.92
C VAL A 16 9.82 -14.51 3.61
N MET A 17 10.74 -15.37 4.00
CA MET A 17 12.01 -14.96 4.60
C MET A 17 13.08 -14.85 3.50
N ASP A 18 13.79 -13.74 3.49
CA ASP A 18 15.00 -13.59 2.67
C ASP A 18 16.16 -14.32 3.36
N GLU A 19 16.73 -15.31 2.69
CA GLU A 19 17.75 -16.20 3.27
C GLU A 19 19.09 -15.49 3.55
N VAL A 20 19.35 -14.36 2.88
CA VAL A 20 20.61 -13.61 3.00
C VAL A 20 20.55 -12.63 4.18
N THR A 21 19.42 -11.94 4.34
CA THR A 21 19.23 -10.87 5.32
C THR A 21 18.43 -11.30 6.55
N GLY A 22 17.73 -12.44 6.49
CA GLY A 22 16.82 -12.92 7.54
C GLY A 22 15.54 -12.10 7.69
N GLN A 23 15.29 -11.14 6.79
CA GLN A 23 14.12 -10.27 6.86
C GLN A 23 12.88 -10.98 6.32
N HIS A 24 11.74 -10.74 6.97
CA HIS A 24 10.44 -11.23 6.52
C HIS A 24 9.76 -10.21 5.62
N TYR A 25 9.25 -10.68 4.48
CA TYR A 25 8.50 -9.89 3.51
C TYR A 25 7.13 -10.51 3.27
N PHE A 26 6.17 -9.68 2.86
CA PHE A 26 4.89 -10.14 2.36
C PHE A 26 4.82 -9.89 0.86
N ARG A 27 4.31 -10.87 0.11
CA ARG A 27 4.06 -10.68 -1.31
C ARG A 27 2.78 -9.86 -1.49
N VAL A 28 2.87 -8.83 -2.32
CA VAL A 28 1.74 -7.97 -2.67
C VAL A 28 1.49 -8.08 -4.17
N THR A 29 0.24 -8.24 -4.57
CA THR A 29 -0.20 -8.16 -5.96
C THR A 29 -0.79 -6.77 -6.20
N VAL A 30 -0.24 -6.04 -7.16
CA VAL A 30 -0.72 -4.71 -7.55
C VAL A 30 -1.37 -4.81 -8.92
N GLU A 31 -2.60 -4.35 -9.02
CA GLU A 31 -3.31 -4.20 -10.29
C GLU A 31 -3.12 -2.78 -10.82
N VAL A 32 -2.76 -2.68 -12.10
CA VAL A 32 -2.61 -1.43 -12.83
C VAL A 32 -3.65 -1.43 -13.94
N THR A 33 -4.40 -0.35 -14.07
CA THR A 33 -5.47 -0.26 -15.08
C THR A 33 -4.88 -0.17 -16.49
N ALA A 34 -5.65 -0.58 -17.49
CA ALA A 34 -5.24 -0.45 -18.89
C ALA A 34 -4.97 1.02 -19.30
N GLU A 35 -5.70 1.97 -18.71
CA GLU A 35 -5.48 3.41 -18.90
C GLU A 35 -4.09 3.83 -18.39
N GLU A 36 -3.71 3.39 -17.19
CA GLU A 36 -2.40 3.65 -16.61
C GLU A 36 -1.28 3.00 -17.44
N LEU A 37 -1.46 1.75 -17.88
CA LEU A 37 -0.51 1.10 -18.78
C LEU A 37 -0.37 1.86 -20.12
N GLY A 38 -1.44 2.47 -20.63
CA GLY A 38 -1.40 3.30 -21.83
C GLY A 38 -0.50 4.54 -21.69
N ARG A 39 -0.22 5.01 -20.46
CA ARG A 39 0.70 6.12 -20.19
C ARG A 39 2.17 5.77 -20.45
N LEU A 40 2.48 4.49 -20.65
CA LEU A 40 3.82 4.03 -21.04
C LEU A 40 4.15 4.37 -22.51
N GLY A 41 3.14 4.72 -23.32
CA GLY A 41 3.31 5.01 -24.75
C GLY A 41 3.83 3.79 -25.51
N ASP A 42 4.93 3.96 -26.25
CA ASP A 42 5.55 2.88 -27.04
C ASP A 42 6.36 1.87 -26.18
N ARG A 43 6.34 2.00 -24.85
CA ARG A 43 7.07 1.11 -23.94
C ARG A 43 6.12 0.05 -23.39
N GLU A 44 6.42 -1.22 -23.66
CA GLU A 44 5.70 -2.34 -23.05
C GLU A 44 6.37 -2.80 -21.76
N LEU A 45 5.56 -3.12 -20.76
CA LEU A 45 5.99 -3.77 -19.53
C LEU A 45 6.10 -5.27 -19.80
N VAL A 46 7.31 -5.81 -19.70
CA VAL A 46 7.57 -7.24 -19.95
C VAL A 46 7.80 -8.02 -18.65
N PRO A 47 7.43 -9.32 -18.61
CA PRO A 47 7.70 -10.16 -17.44
C PRO A 47 9.18 -10.19 -17.07
N GLY A 48 9.48 -10.09 -15.77
CA GLY A 48 10.85 -10.08 -15.25
C GLY A 48 11.51 -8.70 -15.25
N MET A 49 10.85 -7.67 -15.77
CA MET A 49 11.32 -6.29 -15.63
C MET A 49 11.28 -5.85 -14.15
N PRO A 50 12.41 -5.40 -13.57
CA PRO A 50 12.40 -4.88 -12.22
C PRO A 50 11.64 -3.56 -12.17
N VAL A 51 10.89 -3.36 -11.09
CA VAL A 51 10.13 -2.14 -10.83
C VAL A 51 10.41 -1.68 -9.41
N GLU A 52 10.36 -0.37 -9.21
CA GLU A 52 10.36 0.24 -7.89
C GLU A 52 8.94 0.72 -7.60
N ALA A 53 8.40 0.35 -6.44
CA ALA A 53 7.04 0.67 -6.06
C ALA A 53 7.02 1.31 -4.67
N TYR A 54 6.22 2.37 -4.56
CA TYR A 54 5.98 3.07 -3.30
C TYR A 54 4.55 2.77 -2.85
N VAL A 55 4.41 2.09 -1.72
CA VAL A 55 3.09 1.71 -1.19
C VAL A 55 2.66 2.74 -0.15
N GLN A 56 1.55 3.42 -0.43
CA GLN A 56 0.92 4.32 0.53
C GLN A 56 -0.01 3.50 1.44
N THR A 57 0.39 3.26 2.69
CA THR A 57 -0.37 2.45 3.67
C THR A 57 -1.43 3.25 4.46
N GLY A 58 -1.54 4.55 4.20
CA GLY A 58 -2.58 5.41 4.76
C GLY A 58 -2.37 6.88 4.44
N GLU A 59 -3.46 7.63 4.38
CA GLU A 59 -3.45 9.09 4.31
C GLU A 59 -3.57 9.63 5.74
N ARG A 60 -2.43 9.88 6.40
CA ARG A 60 -2.46 10.67 7.63
C ARG A 60 -2.75 12.12 7.26
N THR A 61 -4.03 12.49 7.21
CA THR A 61 -4.42 13.90 7.14
C THR A 61 -4.06 14.58 8.45
N VAL A 62 -3.67 15.86 8.44
CA VAL A 62 -3.42 16.61 9.69
C VAL A 62 -4.65 16.59 10.60
N LEU A 63 -5.84 16.60 10.01
CA LEU A 63 -7.12 16.45 10.71
C LEU A 63 -7.22 15.13 11.48
N SER A 64 -6.70 14.02 10.96
CA SER A 64 -6.70 12.72 11.66
C SER A 64 -5.96 12.77 13.01
N TYR A 65 -4.95 13.62 13.17
CA TYR A 65 -4.30 13.82 14.46
C TYR A 65 -5.12 14.67 15.44
N LEU A 66 -5.93 15.59 14.92
CA LEU A 66 -6.76 16.47 15.74
C LEU A 66 -8.01 15.75 16.28
N VAL A 67 -8.60 14.86 15.47
CA VAL A 67 -9.87 14.19 15.83
C VAL A 67 -9.64 12.93 16.68
N LYS A 68 -8.49 12.26 16.53
CA LYS A 68 -8.16 11.03 17.27
C LYS A 68 -8.35 11.11 18.80
N PRO A 69 -7.86 12.14 19.52
CA PRO A 69 -8.09 12.23 20.97
C PRO A 69 -9.56 12.43 21.34
N PHE A 70 -10.38 12.99 20.44
CA PHE A 70 -11.81 13.20 20.66
C PHE A 70 -12.60 11.89 20.52
N GLU A 71 -12.29 11.09 19.51
CA GLU A 71 -12.85 9.74 19.34
C GLU A 71 -12.45 8.81 20.49
N GLU A 72 -11.19 8.88 20.94
CA GLU A 72 -10.71 8.09 22.08
C GLU A 72 -11.44 8.46 23.39
N GLN A 73 -11.72 9.75 23.63
CA GLN A 73 -12.50 10.20 24.78
C GLN A 73 -13.97 9.77 24.72
N LEU A 74 -14.60 9.84 23.54
CA LEU A 74 -15.97 9.39 23.35
C LEU A 74 -16.08 7.88 23.60
N MET A 75 -15.19 7.07 23.01
CA MET A 75 -15.18 5.61 23.20
C MET A 75 -14.87 5.15 24.63
N GLN A 76 -14.19 5.98 25.43
CA GLN A 76 -13.97 5.71 26.85
C GLN A 76 -15.22 6.05 27.67
N ALA A 77 -15.85 7.20 27.42
CA ALA A 77 -17.05 7.64 28.13
C ALA A 77 -18.25 6.69 27.94
N PHE A 78 -18.38 6.06 26.77
CA PHE A 78 -19.42 5.06 26.52
C PHE A 78 -19.14 3.67 27.11
N ARG A 79 -17.94 3.44 27.68
CA ARG A 79 -17.57 2.17 28.32
C ARG A 79 -17.73 2.18 29.84
N GLU A 80 -18.08 3.32 30.43
CA GLU A 80 -18.27 3.51 31.89
C GLU A 80 -19.75 3.57 32.33
N GLU A 81 -20.69 3.06 31.52
CA GLU A 81 -22.07 2.74 31.95
C GLU A 81 -22.35 1.23 31.87
#